data_AF-A0A443RSR3-F1
#
_entry.id   AF-A0A443RSR3-F1
#
_cell.length_a   1.000
_cell.length_b   1.000
_cell.length_c   1.000
_cell.angle_alpha   90.00
_cell.angle_beta   90.00
_cell.angle_gamma   90.00
#
_symmetry.space_group_name_H-M   'P 1'
#
loop_
_entity.id
_entity.type
_entity.pdbx_description
1 polymer ?
#
loop_
_entity_poly.entity_id
_entity_poly.type
_entity_poly.pdbx_seq_one_letter_code
_entity_poly.pdbx_strand_id
1 'polypeptide(L)'
;GTYVPVSLGRGCEQLIPAAHEIMHSLGVEHTQCRSDRDKYLTVHFENIYESVRPNFHKLDEKENQLLVPFDFDSIMLYGPYMGSQNGQATMTANDPNQKFRDTYEKDGMSELDIKALNKLYKCEKYGSQFEYDD
;
A
#
# COMPACT_ATOMS: atom_id res chain seq x y z
N GLY A 1 28.22 3.65 -3.63
CA GLY A 1 26.87 3.40 -3.07
C GLY A 1 25.91 4.31 -3.77
N THR A 2 24.85 3.76 -4.34
CA THR A 2 23.76 4.52 -4.96
C THR A 2 22.91 5.13 -3.86
N TYR A 3 22.66 6.43 -3.93
CA TYR A 3 21.80 7.16 -3.00
C TYR A 3 20.35 7.07 -3.50
N VAL A 4 19.43 6.61 -2.66
CA VAL A 4 17.98 6.62 -2.92
C VAL A 4 17.36 7.68 -2.01
N PRO A 5 16.95 8.85 -2.54
CA PRO A 5 16.32 9.88 -1.73
C PRO A 5 14.92 9.43 -1.28
N VAL A 6 14.61 9.59 0.00
CA VAL A 6 13.24 9.49 0.53
C VAL A 6 12.70 10.91 0.66
N SER A 7 11.63 11.23 -0.06
CA SER A 7 11.04 12.57 -0.07
C SER A 7 9.81 12.61 0.83
N LEU A 8 9.97 13.14 2.04
CA LEU A 8 8.84 13.40 2.94
C LEU A 8 8.29 14.80 2.69
N GLY A 9 7.15 14.89 2.02
CA GLY A 9 6.45 16.15 1.76
C GLY A 9 5.76 16.71 3.01
N ARG A 10 5.21 17.92 2.90
CA ARG A 10 4.40 18.53 3.96
C ARG A 10 3.18 17.66 4.25
N GLY A 11 2.99 17.28 5.51
CA GLY A 11 1.97 16.29 5.92
C GLY A 11 2.51 14.86 6.09
N CYS A 12 3.75 14.58 5.64
CA CYS A 12 4.42 13.31 5.88
C CYS A 12 5.23 13.26 7.18
N GLU A 13 5.10 14.27 8.02
CA GLU A 13 5.69 14.32 9.37
C GLU A 13 5.03 13.31 10.33
N GLN A 14 3.91 12.73 9.90
CA GLN A 14 3.14 11.73 10.63
C GLN A 14 3.68 10.31 10.37
N LEU A 15 3.58 9.45 11.37
CA LEU A 15 4.10 8.08 11.35
C LEU A 15 3.65 7.28 10.12
N ILE A 16 2.39 7.47 9.70
CA ILE A 16 1.75 6.70 8.62
C ILE A 16 2.38 7.01 7.25
N PRO A 17 2.38 8.25 6.74
CA PRO A 17 3.12 8.58 5.52
C PRO A 17 4.61 8.22 5.57
N ALA A 18 5.29 8.43 6.72
CA ALA A 18 6.70 8.09 6.83
C ALA A 18 6.94 6.57 6.66
N ALA A 19 6.11 5.74 7.30
CA ALA A 19 6.18 4.29 7.12
C ALA A 19 5.88 3.85 5.68
N HIS A 20 4.92 4.50 5.00
CA HIS A 20 4.63 4.26 3.58
C HIS A 20 5.84 4.52 2.67
N GLU A 21 6.52 5.66 2.84
CA GLU A 21 7.69 6.00 2.02
C GLU A 21 8.92 5.12 2.34
N ILE A 22 9.06 4.69 3.60
CA ILE A 22 10.08 3.71 3.99
C ILE A 22 9.80 2.36 3.33
N MET A 23 8.53 1.92 3.26
CA MET A 23 8.17 0.66 2.60
C MET A 23 8.50 0.66 1.10
N HIS A 24 8.26 1.77 0.38
CA HIS A 24 8.73 1.93 -1.00
C HIS A 24 10.25 1.77 -1.10
N SER A 25 10.99 2.40 -0.18
CA SER A 25 12.45 2.32 -0.13
C SER A 25 12.98 0.90 0.13
N LEU A 26 12.18 0.06 0.77
CA LEU A 26 12.43 -1.36 1.01
C LEU A 26 11.95 -2.26 -0.13
N GLY A 27 11.44 -1.69 -1.23
CA GLY A 27 11.01 -2.41 -2.42
C GLY A 27 9.58 -2.97 -2.33
N VAL A 28 8.73 -2.43 -1.46
CA VAL A 28 7.31 -2.76 -1.44
C VAL A 28 6.55 -1.76 -2.28
N GLU A 29 5.85 -2.26 -3.30
CA GLU A 29 5.02 -1.46 -4.19
C GLU A 29 3.59 -1.33 -3.65
N HIS A 30 2.83 -0.40 -4.23
CA HIS A 30 1.43 -0.19 -3.87
C HIS A 30 0.56 -1.44 -4.06
N THR A 31 -0.31 -1.70 -3.08
CA THR A 31 -1.18 -2.89 -3.09
C THR A 31 -2.19 -2.86 -4.24
N GLN A 32 -2.69 -1.69 -4.64
CA GLN A 32 -3.58 -1.57 -5.81
C GLN A 32 -2.90 -1.79 -7.17
N CYS A 33 -1.56 -1.82 -7.19
CA CYS A 33 -0.75 -2.08 -8.38
C CYS A 33 -0.38 -3.56 -8.52
N ARG A 34 -0.78 -4.43 -7.59
CA ARG A 34 -0.54 -5.87 -7.72
C ARG A 34 -1.13 -6.43 -9.01
N SER A 35 -0.43 -7.38 -9.62
CA SER A 35 -0.86 -8.05 -10.85
C SER A 35 -2.17 -8.82 -10.67
N ASP A 36 -2.43 -9.31 -9.45
CA ASP A 36 -3.64 -10.04 -9.05
C ASP A 36 -4.78 -9.15 -8.52
N ARG A 37 -4.60 -7.82 -8.48
CA ARG A 37 -5.54 -6.90 -7.81
C ARG A 37 -6.97 -6.96 -8.35
N ASP A 38 -7.17 -7.27 -9.63
CA ASP A 38 -8.51 -7.32 -10.26
C ASP A 38 -9.39 -8.45 -9.68
N LYS A 39 -8.80 -9.39 -8.92
CA LYS A 39 -9.58 -10.40 -8.15
C LYS A 39 -10.26 -9.79 -6.92
N TYR A 40 -9.76 -8.67 -6.41
CA TYR A 40 -10.14 -8.07 -5.13
C TYR A 40 -10.72 -6.66 -5.27
N LEU A 41 -10.21 -5.88 -6.22
CA LEU A 41 -10.57 -4.48 -6.45
C LEU A 41 -11.00 -4.25 -7.90
N THR A 42 -11.93 -3.31 -8.08
CA THR A 42 -12.21 -2.65 -9.35
C THR A 42 -11.68 -1.22 -9.30
N VAL A 43 -10.97 -0.79 -10.34
CA VAL A 43 -10.46 0.58 -10.50
C VAL A 43 -11.29 1.32 -11.55
N HIS A 44 -11.82 2.47 -11.15
CA HIS A 44 -12.68 3.34 -11.95
C HIS A 44 -11.84 4.45 -12.59
N PHE A 45 -11.15 4.14 -13.69
CA PHE A 45 -10.25 5.07 -14.39
C PHE A 45 -10.93 6.35 -14.88
N GLU A 46 -12.23 6.30 -15.15
CA GLU A 46 -13.08 7.44 -15.47
C GLU A 46 -13.22 8.43 -14.31
N ASN A 47 -13.05 7.99 -13.07
CA ASN A 47 -13.06 8.84 -11.88
C ASN A 47 -11.68 9.38 -11.52
N ILE A 48 -10.61 8.92 -12.17
CA ILE A 48 -9.22 9.28 -11.83
C ILE A 48 -8.69 10.37 -12.77
N TYR A 49 -8.03 11.40 -12.21
CA TYR A 49 -7.29 12.40 -13.00
C TYR A 49 -6.27 11.72 -13.93
N GLU A 50 -6.25 12.09 -15.21
CA GLU A 50 -5.36 11.50 -16.22
C GLU A 50 -3.88 11.48 -15.76
N SER A 51 -3.44 12.57 -15.13
CA SER A 51 -2.05 12.74 -14.65
C SER A 51 -1.63 11.77 -13.55
N VAL A 52 -2.58 11.15 -12.83
CA VAL A 52 -2.29 10.22 -11.72
C VAL A 52 -2.69 8.78 -12.02
N ARG A 53 -3.30 8.49 -13.18
CA ARG A 53 -3.63 7.12 -13.63
C ARG A 53 -2.45 6.15 -13.61
N PRO A 54 -1.20 6.55 -13.92
CA PRO A 54 -0.06 5.64 -13.82
C PRO A 54 0.09 4.99 -12.44
N ASN A 55 -0.34 5.64 -11.36
CA ASN A 55 -0.27 5.13 -9.98
C ASN A 55 -1.31 4.01 -9.68
N PHE A 56 -2.15 3.67 -10.65
CA PHE A 56 -3.17 2.62 -10.56
C PHE A 56 -2.93 1.48 -11.56
N HIS A 57 -1.87 1.59 -12.37
CA HIS A 57 -1.49 0.55 -13.31
C HIS A 57 -0.92 -0.65 -12.58
N LYS A 58 -1.27 -1.83 -13.07
CA LYS A 58 -0.74 -3.08 -12.51
C LYS A 58 0.71 -3.24 -12.91
N LEU A 59 1.49 -3.78 -11.98
CA LEU A 59 2.83 -4.29 -12.22
C LEU A 59 2.76 -5.54 -13.12
N ASP A 60 3.82 -5.78 -13.89
CA ASP A 60 3.97 -7.03 -14.63
C ASP A 60 4.05 -8.21 -13.65
N GLU A 61 3.49 -9.37 -14.04
CA GLU A 61 3.52 -10.57 -13.19
C GLU A 61 4.94 -11.01 -12.82
N LYS A 62 5.94 -10.73 -13.68
CA LYS A 62 7.35 -11.04 -13.41
C LYS A 62 8.00 -10.10 -12.42
N GLU A 63 7.48 -8.88 -12.32
CA GLU A 63 7.98 -7.83 -11.43
C GLU A 63 7.24 -7.83 -10.08
N ASN A 64 6.05 -8.44 -10.03
CA ASN A 64 5.20 -8.43 -8.84
C ASN A 64 5.37 -9.68 -7.96
N GLN A 65 5.97 -9.49 -6.77
CA GLN A 65 6.14 -10.55 -5.79
C GLN A 65 4.91 -10.68 -4.86
N LEU A 66 4.06 -11.68 -5.10
CA LEU A 66 2.88 -11.96 -4.28
C LEU A 66 3.23 -12.71 -2.97
N LEU A 67 4.00 -12.06 -2.09
CA LEU A 67 4.53 -12.68 -0.86
C LEU A 67 3.45 -12.99 0.19
N VAL A 68 2.35 -12.25 0.17
CA VAL A 68 1.21 -12.38 1.09
C VAL A 68 -0.12 -12.27 0.31
N PRO A 69 -1.24 -12.78 0.88
CA PRO A 69 -2.58 -12.53 0.34
C PRO A 69 -2.85 -11.03 0.17
N PHE A 70 -3.84 -10.69 -0.66
CA PHE A 70 -4.26 -9.30 -0.83
C PHE A 70 -4.76 -8.72 0.49
N ASP A 71 -4.27 -7.54 0.85
CA ASP A 71 -4.53 -6.93 2.14
C ASP A 71 -5.19 -5.55 1.98
N PHE A 72 -6.44 -5.46 2.40
CA PHE A 72 -7.24 -4.24 2.37
C PHE A 72 -6.81 -3.22 3.45
N ASP A 73 -6.14 -3.68 4.50
CA ASP A 73 -5.66 -2.82 5.58
C ASP A 73 -4.22 -2.35 5.38
N SER A 74 -3.51 -2.89 4.39
CA SER A 74 -2.14 -2.52 4.05
C SER A 74 -1.96 -1.01 3.96
N ILE A 75 -0.90 -0.49 4.59
CA ILE A 75 -0.51 0.92 4.49
C ILE A 75 -0.10 1.31 3.06
N MET A 76 0.16 0.32 2.21
CA MET A 76 0.48 0.49 0.80
C MET A 76 -0.75 0.47 -0.11
N LEU A 77 -1.96 0.27 0.42
CA LEU A 77 -3.20 0.39 -0.35
C LEU A 77 -3.72 1.83 -0.29
N TYR A 78 -3.95 2.43 -1.45
CA TYR A 78 -4.64 3.72 -1.54
C TYR A 78 -6.10 3.65 -1.07
N GLY A 79 -6.55 4.73 -0.45
CA GLY A 79 -7.94 4.94 -0.08
C GLY A 79 -8.88 4.98 -1.28
N PRO A 80 -10.20 4.72 -1.08
CA PRO A 80 -11.16 4.51 -2.15
C PRO A 80 -11.42 5.74 -3.02
N TYR A 81 -11.04 6.94 -2.59
CA TYR A 81 -11.23 8.21 -3.32
C TYR A 81 -9.92 8.86 -3.78
N MET A 82 -8.78 8.21 -3.56
CA MET A 82 -7.47 8.78 -3.89
C MET A 82 -7.39 9.09 -5.39
N GLY A 83 -6.93 10.30 -5.74
CA GLY A 83 -6.80 10.72 -7.15
C GLY A 83 -8.12 11.02 -7.87
N SER A 84 -9.24 11.10 -7.14
CA SER A 84 -10.57 11.35 -7.72
C SER A 84 -10.67 12.75 -8.34
N GLN A 85 -11.18 12.81 -9.57
CA GLN A 85 -11.42 14.07 -10.30
C GLN A 85 -12.82 14.64 -10.14
N ASN A 86 -13.76 13.83 -9.65
CA ASN A 86 -15.17 14.14 -9.60
C ASN A 86 -15.81 13.83 -8.24
N GLY A 87 -14.98 13.53 -7.23
CA GLY A 87 -15.42 13.16 -5.89
C GLY A 87 -16.02 11.75 -5.77
N GLN A 88 -16.06 10.98 -6.86
CA GLN A 88 -16.51 9.59 -6.85
C GLN A 88 -15.36 8.64 -6.50
N ALA A 89 -15.70 7.43 -6.06
CA ALA A 89 -14.71 6.42 -5.72
C ALA A 89 -13.86 6.05 -6.95
N THR A 90 -12.54 6.06 -6.77
CA THR A 90 -11.57 5.59 -7.77
C THR A 90 -11.34 4.10 -7.68
N MET A 91 -11.62 3.50 -6.51
CA MET A 91 -11.53 2.06 -6.30
C MET A 91 -12.66 1.54 -5.42
N THR A 92 -13.13 0.33 -5.71
CA THR A 92 -14.11 -0.39 -4.88
C THR A 92 -13.68 -1.84 -4.72
N ALA A 93 -13.98 -2.44 -3.57
CA ALA A 93 -13.82 -3.88 -3.39
C ALA A 93 -14.84 -4.65 -4.25
N ASN A 94 -14.42 -5.78 -4.80
CA ASN A 94 -15.30 -6.64 -5.58
C ASN A 94 -16.30 -7.40 -4.70
N ASP A 95 -15.94 -7.69 -3.45
CA ASP A 95 -16.88 -8.19 -2.44
C ASP A 95 -17.63 -6.99 -1.83
N PRO A 96 -18.98 -6.94 -1.93
CA PRO A 96 -19.76 -5.84 -1.38
C PRO A 96 -19.71 -5.73 0.16
N ASN A 97 -19.32 -6.80 0.86
CA ASN A 97 -19.15 -6.77 2.32
C ASN A 97 -17.76 -6.30 2.74
N GLN A 98 -16.81 -6.24 1.81
CA GLN A 98 -15.46 -5.76 2.08
C GLN A 98 -15.41 -4.24 1.97
N LYS A 99 -14.87 -3.59 3.01
CA LYS A 99 -14.56 -2.17 3.02
C LYS A 99 -13.08 -1.98 3.30
N PHE A 100 -12.54 -0.83 2.90
CA PHE A 100 -11.17 -0.43 3.25
C PHE A 100 -11.15 1.07 3.51
N ARG A 101 -10.26 1.46 4.42
CA ARG A 101 -10.16 2.83 4.94
C ARG A 101 -9.43 3.75 3.96
N ASP A 102 -9.58 5.05 4.16
CA ASP A 102 -8.72 6.02 3.49
C ASP A 102 -7.24 5.78 3.87
N THR A 103 -6.31 6.15 2.99
CA THR A 103 -4.86 5.97 3.19
C THR A 103 -4.42 6.57 4.53
N TYR A 104 -4.92 7.76 4.87
CA TYR A 104 -4.50 8.49 6.07
C TYR A 104 -5.24 8.09 7.35
N GLU A 105 -6.27 7.24 7.24
CA GLU A 105 -7.05 6.72 8.37
C GLU A 105 -6.57 5.34 8.84
N LYS A 106 -5.47 4.83 8.28
CA LYS A 106 -4.85 3.58 8.67
C LYS A 106 -4.03 3.77 9.94
N ASP A 107 -4.08 2.80 10.84
CA ASP A 107 -3.43 2.89 12.16
C ASP A 107 -1.91 2.62 12.12
N GLY A 108 -1.41 2.08 11.01
CA GLY A 108 -0.02 1.65 10.86
C GLY A 108 0.15 0.61 9.76
N MET A 109 1.33 0.01 9.73
CA MET A 109 1.56 -1.21 8.96
C MET A 109 0.65 -2.32 9.45
N SER A 110 0.01 -3.04 8.53
CA SER A 110 -0.75 -4.24 8.88
C SER A 110 0.17 -5.40 9.27
N GLU A 111 -0.40 -6.44 9.87
CA GLU A 111 0.33 -7.69 10.10
C GLU A 111 0.86 -8.30 8.79
N LEU A 112 0.16 -8.12 7.68
CA LEU A 112 0.57 -8.64 6.37
C LEU A 112 1.65 -7.77 5.72
N ASP A 113 1.69 -6.46 5.96
CA ASP A 113 2.80 -5.59 5.57
C ASP A 113 4.10 -6.05 6.24
N ILE A 114 4.06 -6.25 7.56
CA ILE A 114 5.20 -6.75 8.35
C ILE A 114 5.64 -8.13 7.84
N LYS A 115 4.68 -9.02 7.57
CA LYS A 115 4.95 -10.36 7.06
C LYS A 115 5.54 -10.34 5.64
N ALA A 116 5.09 -9.43 4.78
CA ALA A 116 5.62 -9.26 3.43
C ALA A 116 7.10 -8.83 3.49
N LEU A 117 7.44 -7.83 4.30
CA LEU A 117 8.82 -7.39 4.50
C LEU A 117 9.71 -8.51 5.09
N ASN A 118 9.24 -9.21 6.13
CA ASN A 118 9.99 -10.32 6.71
C ASN A 118 10.26 -11.43 5.69
N LYS A 119 9.30 -11.72 4.79
CA LYS A 119 9.51 -12.68 3.69
C LYS A 119 10.50 -12.16 2.65
N LEU A 120 10.40 -10.88 2.27
CA LEU A 120 11.27 -10.25 1.27
C LEU A 120 12.74 -10.27 1.71
N TYR A 121 13.00 -9.93 2.97
CA TYR A 121 14.34 -9.88 3.55
C TYR A 121 14.78 -11.18 4.23
N LYS A 122 13.94 -12.23 4.19
CA LYS A 122 14.18 -13.53 4.84
C LYS A 122 14.55 -13.38 6.33
N CYS A 123 13.88 -12.45 7.01
CA CYS A 123 14.02 -12.31 8.44
C CYS A 123 13.49 -13.58 9.10
N GLU A 124 14.34 -14.23 9.90
CA GLU A 124 13.87 -15.24 10.85
C GLU A 124 12.85 -14.56 11.79
N LYS A 125 11.84 -15.30 12.26
CA LYS A 125 10.90 -14.77 13.26
C LYS A 125 11.72 -14.24 14.44
N TYR A 126 11.91 -12.92 14.51
CA TYR A 126 12.21 -12.29 15.78
C TYR A 126 10.97 -12.54 16.64
N GLY A 127 11.16 -13.40 17.64
CA GLY A 127 10.14 -13.70 18.62
C GLY A 127 9.54 -12.41 19.13
N SER A 128 8.23 -12.41 19.27
CA SER A 128 7.43 -11.39 19.92
C SER A 128 8.04 -10.96 21.25
N GLN A 129 8.81 -9.87 21.28
CA GLN A 129 9.02 -9.03 22.45
C GLN A 129 9.43 -7.63 21.95
N PHE A 130 8.43 -6.80 21.67
CA PHE A 130 8.58 -5.37 21.95
C PHE A 130 8.03 -5.21 23.37
N GLU A 131 8.89 -5.38 24.38
CA GLU A 131 8.64 -4.79 25.68
C GLU A 131 8.78 -3.28 25.48
N TYR A 132 7.68 -2.55 25.69
CA TYR A 132 7.76 -1.12 25.93
C TYR A 132 8.34 -0.96 27.32
N ASP A 133 9.62 -0.59 27.41
CA ASP A 133 10.15 -0.04 28.65
C ASP A 133 9.59 1.38 28.79
N ASP A 134 8.85 1.60 29.88
CA ASP A 134 8.30 2.89 30.35
C ASP A 134 9.39 3.97 30.55
#